data_AF-A0A9E4U5P2-F1
#
_entry.id   AF-A0A9E4U5P2-F1
#
_cell.length_a   1.000
_cell.length_b   1.000
_cell.length_c   1.000
_cell.angle_alpha   90.00
_cell.angle_beta   90.00
_cell.angle_gamma   90.00
#
_symmetry.space_group_name_H-M   'P 1'
#
loop_
_entity.id
_entity.type
_entity.pdbx_description
1 polymer ?
#
loop_
_entity_poly.entity_id
_entity_poly.type
_entity_poly.pdbx_seq_one_letter_code
_entity_poly.pdbx_strand_id
1 'polypeptide(L)' 'MSGENSSGLKWRIAFSIITSMIWLIFIVAWIGFGWNDFETSENIAVLCISSVVWMGSNSLVWV' A
#
# COMPACT_ATOMS: atom_id res chain seq x y z
N MET A 1 33.77 0.35 7.00
CA MET A 1 32.51 -0.33 7.39
C MET A 1 31.28 0.57 7.11
N SER A 2 31.05 1.07 5.88
CA SER A 2 29.87 1.93 5.58
C SER A 2 28.92 1.37 4.50
N GLY A 3 29.16 0.16 3.98
CA GLY A 3 28.35 -0.42 2.91
C GLY A 3 27.07 -1.13 3.37
N GLU A 4 27.11 -1.78 4.53
CA GLU A 4 26.05 -2.70 5.00
C GLU A 4 24.74 -1.98 5.34
N ASN A 5 24.83 -0.89 6.10
CA ASN A 5 23.68 -0.09 6.55
C ASN A 5 22.95 0.59 5.38
N SER A 6 23.69 0.92 4.31
CA SER A 6 23.12 1.55 3.11
C SER A 6 22.21 0.61 2.32
N SER A 7 22.49 -0.69 2.36
CA SER A 7 21.72 -1.70 1.64
C SER A 7 20.36 -1.94 2.30
N GLY A 8 20.34 -2.05 3.63
CA GLY A 8 19.09 -2.18 4.40
C GLY A 8 18.17 -0.97 4.20
N LEU A 9 18.73 0.25 4.17
CA LEU A 9 17.94 1.46 3.91
C LEU A 9 17.36 1.48 2.49
N LYS A 10 18.15 1.12 1.47
CA LYS A 10 17.72 1.09 0.06
C LYS A 10 16.56 0.11 -0.15
N TRP A 11 16.62 -1.07 0.45
CA TRP A 11 15.54 -2.06 0.33
C TRP A 11 14.23 -1.58 0.97
N ARG A 12 14.28 -1.00 2.18
CA ARG A 12 13.10 -0.46 2.88
C ARG A 12 12.42 0.65 2.05
N ILE A 13 13.22 1.53 1.45
CA ILE A 13 12.74 2.58 0.54
C ILE A 13 12.10 1.98 -0.71
N ALA A 14 12.79 1.04 -1.38
CA ALA A 14 12.27 0.40 -2.59
C ALA A 14 10.94 -0.33 -2.32
N PHE A 15 10.86 -1.07 -1.21
CA PHE A 15 9.64 -1.74 -0.76
C PHE A 15 8.50 -0.73 -0.53
N SER A 16 8.79 0.40 0.13
CA SER A 16 7.78 1.44 0.39
C SER A 16 7.23 2.05 -0.91
N ILE A 17 8.10 2.28 -1.91
CA ILE A 17 7.69 2.77 -3.23
C ILE A 17 6.83 1.74 -3.94
N ILE A 18 7.27 0.48 -4.01
CA ILE A 18 6.56 -0.58 -4.73
C ILE A 18 5.19 -0.84 -4.11
N THR A 19 5.10 -0.95 -2.78
CA THR A 19 3.82 -1.17 -2.09
C THR A 19 2.86 0.00 -2.27
N SER A 20 3.36 1.24 -2.29
CA SER A 20 2.55 2.43 -2.59
C SER A 20 2.04 2.43 -4.02
N MET A 21 2.86 2.04 -4.99
CA MET A 21 2.43 1.89 -6.39
C MET A 21 1.35 0.82 -6.53
N ILE A 22 1.53 -0.33 -5.89
CA ILE A 22 0.53 -1.42 -5.90
C ILE A 22 -0.80 -0.94 -5.30
N TRP A 23 -0.75 -0.23 -4.16
CA TRP A 23 -1.95 0.29 -3.52
C TRP A 23 -2.67 1.34 -4.38
N LEU A 24 -1.94 2.22 -5.07
CA LEU A 24 -2.54 3.18 -6.01
C LEU A 24 -3.18 2.48 -7.22
N ILE A 25 -2.53 1.47 -7.79
CA ILE A 25 -3.10 0.66 -8.87
C ILE A 25 -4.40 -0.01 -8.40
N PHE A 26 -4.40 -0.54 -7.17
CA PHE A 26 -5.60 -1.11 -6.57
C PHE A 26 -6.73 -0.09 -6.45
N ILE A 27 -6.48 1.13 -5.96
CA ILE A 27 -7.53 2.17 -5.86
C ILE A 27 -8.11 2.50 -7.23
N VAL A 28 -7.25 2.72 -8.23
CA VAL A 28 -7.71 3.07 -9.58
C VAL A 28 -8.56 1.93 -10.17
N ALA A 29 -8.11 0.68 -10.01
CA ALA A 29 -8.88 -0.48 -10.43
C ALA A 29 -10.20 -0.60 -9.65
N TRP A 30 -10.19 -0.39 -8.34
CA TRP A 30 -11.39 -0.51 -7.50
C TRP A 30 -12.45 0.54 -7.87
N ILE A 31 -12.05 1.80 -8.04
CA ILE A 31 -12.98 2.87 -8.41
C ILE A 31 -13.51 2.65 -9.84
N GLY A 32 -12.68 2.20 -10.77
CA GLY A 32 -13.08 2.00 -12.17
C GLY A 32 -13.96 0.77 -12.40
N PHE A 33 -13.73 -0.32 -11.66
CA PHE A 33 -14.38 -1.61 -11.92
C PHE A 33 -15.29 -2.08 -10.78
N GLY A 34 -14.91 -1.88 -9.52
CA GLY A 34 -15.65 -2.38 -8.36
C GLY A 34 -16.72 -1.44 -7.83
N TRP A 35 -16.64 -0.13 -8.11
CA TRP A 35 -17.53 0.86 -7.49
C TRP A 35 -19.03 0.60 -7.73
N ASN A 36 -19.40 0.15 -8.94
CA ASN A 36 -20.80 -0.05 -9.30
C ASN A 36 -21.40 -1.36 -8.79
N ASP A 37 -20.57 -2.28 -8.29
CA ASP A 37 -21.01 -3.61 -7.85
C ASP A 37 -21.39 -3.64 -6.36
N PHE A 38 -21.06 -2.58 -5.60
CA PHE A 38 -21.23 -2.49 -4.15
C PHE A 38 -21.95 -1.21 -3.73
N GLU A 39 -22.57 -1.23 -2.55
CA GLU A 39 -23.11 -0.01 -1.96
C GLU A 39 -21.99 0.99 -1.62
N THR A 40 -22.35 2.28 -1.52
CA THR A 40 -21.39 3.33 -1.18
C THR A 40 -20.69 3.08 0.16
N SER A 41 -21.42 2.56 1.16
CA SER A 41 -20.89 2.19 2.47
C SER A 41 -19.82 1.09 2.38
N GLU A 42 -20.08 0.07 1.58
CA GLU A 42 -19.17 -1.06 1.34
C GLU A 42 -17.90 -0.61 0.62
N ASN A 43 -18.04 0.25 -0.40
CA ASN A 43 -16.90 0.84 -1.09
C ASN A 43 -16.00 1.67 -0.15
N ILE A 44 -16.60 2.46 0.76
CA ILE A 44 -15.85 3.19 1.78
C ILE A 44 -15.13 2.21 2.72
N ALA A 45 -15.79 1.13 3.14
CA ALA A 45 -15.17 0.12 3.99
C ALA A 45 -13.95 -0.53 3.30
N VAL A 46 -14.06 -0.87 2.01
CA VAL A 46 -12.94 -1.43 1.23
C VAL A 46 -11.77 -0.44 1.15
N LEU A 47 -12.05 0.84 0.90
CA LEU A 47 -11.01 1.87 0.91
C LEU A 47 -10.31 1.94 2.27
N CYS A 48 -11.06 2.01 3.38
CA CYS A 48 -10.50 2.05 4.72
C CYS A 48 -9.65 0.82 5.05
N ILE A 49 -10.16 -0.38 4.79
CA ILE A 49 -9.44 -1.63 5.08
C ILE A 49 -8.17 -1.73 4.23
N SER A 50 -8.24 -1.40 2.94
CA SER A 50 -7.06 -1.42 2.07
C SER A 50 -5.97 -0.43 2.52
N SER A 51 -6.36 0.76 3.00
CA SER A 51 -5.43 1.74 3.57
C SER A 51 -4.74 1.21 4.82
N VAL A 52 -5.49 0.55 5.71
CA VAL A 52 -4.92 -0.07 6.92
C VAL A 52 -3.92 -1.17 6.54
N VAL A 53 -4.24 -1.99 5.54
CA VAL A 53 -3.32 -3.05 5.06
C VAL A 53 -2.04 -2.43 4.47
N TRP A 54 -2.17 -1.38 3.66
CA TRP A 54 -1.01 -0.68 3.07
C TRP A 54 -0.12 -0.02 4.15
N MET A 55 -0.73 0.67 5.12
CA MET A 55 -0.01 1.26 6.25
C MET A 55 0.65 0.20 7.12
N GLY A 56 -0.06 -0.88 7.43
CA GLY A 56 0.46 -2.01 8.19
C GLY A 56 1.69 -2.62 7.50
N SER A 57 1.57 -2.91 6.21
CA SER A 57 2.65 -3.47 5.40
C SER A 57 3.89 -2.58 5.39
N ASN A 58 3.72 -1.26 5.26
CA ASN A 58 4.83 -0.32 5.32
C ASN A 58 5.42 -0.23 6.73
N SER A 59 4.58 -0.16 7.77
CA SER A 59 5.05 -0.04 9.16
C SER A 59 5.95 -1.20 9.58
N LEU A 60 5.65 -2.44 9.16
CA LEU A 60 6.45 -3.63 9.46
C LEU A 60 7.87 -3.57 8.91
N VAL A 61 8.07 -2.80 7.85
CA VAL A 61 9.40 -2.58 7.24
C VAL A 61 10.17 -1.49 7.98
N TRP A 62 9.49 -0.71 8.83
CA TRP A 62 10.09 0.41 9.54
C TRP A 62 10.29 0.23 11.05
N VAL A 63 9.60 -0.73 11.67
CA VAL A 63 9.79 -1.18 13.06
C VAL A 63 11.03 -2.06 13.17
#